data_AF-A0A803NBC5-F1
#
_entry.id   AF-A0A803NBC5-F1
#
_cell.length_a   1.000
_cell.length_b   1.000
_cell.length_c   1.000
_cell.angle_alpha   90.00
_cell.angle_beta   90.00
_cell.angle_gamma   90.00
#
_symmetry.space_group_name_H-M   'P 1'
#
loop_
_entity.id
_entity.type
_entity.pdbx_description
1 polymer ?
#
loop_
_entity_poly.entity_id
_entity_poly.type
_entity_poly.pdbx_seq_one_letter_code
_entity_poly.pdbx_strand_id
1 'polypeptide(L)'
;MPIKINCKFSYCLAPLTSDDVSSKLTFGADVTGSKVVSTPFEIGERPTFYHLTLDSISVEGRDNPVQIPVGMDVIIDSGTTLTMLPSNIYNDLRAALVNAIGLNTIPSPIEGYDLCYNTESSGQFSPPNVAFQFQGAEVVL
;
A
#
# COMPACT_ATOMS: atom_id res chain seq x y z
N MET A 1 22.20 -29.07 14.28
CA MET A 1 20.93 -28.40 13.94
C MET A 1 21.29 -27.13 13.20
N PRO A 2 20.74 -26.84 12.00
CA PRO A 2 21.09 -25.60 11.32
C PRO A 2 20.56 -24.42 12.14
N ILE A 3 21.37 -23.38 12.24
CA ILE A 3 21.08 -22.15 12.98
C ILE A 3 19.82 -21.53 12.36
N LYS A 4 18.68 -21.62 13.06
CA LYS A 4 17.45 -20.94 12.66
C LYS A 4 17.63 -19.46 12.95
N ILE A 5 17.69 -18.65 11.89
CA ILE A 5 17.85 -17.20 11.94
C ILE A 5 16.52 -16.57 12.40
N ASN A 6 16.12 -16.81 13.66
CA ASN A 6 14.93 -16.31 14.35
C ASN A 6 13.57 -16.41 13.61
N CYS A 7 13.48 -17.17 12.52
CA CYS A 7 12.27 -17.31 11.67
C CYS A 7 11.64 -15.98 11.25
N LYS A 8 12.45 -14.94 11.02
CA LYS A 8 11.99 -13.61 10.59
C LYS A 8 12.88 -13.03 9.51
N PHE A 9 12.32 -12.14 8.71
CA PHE A 9 13.05 -11.36 7.71
C PHE A 9 12.33 -10.02 7.48
N SER A 10 13.00 -9.08 6.82
CA SER A 10 12.44 -7.77 6.49
C SER A 10 12.88 -7.33 5.10
N TYR A 11 11.97 -6.69 4.36
CA TYR A 11 12.27 -5.99 3.12
C TYR A 11 12.38 -4.49 3.35
N CYS A 12 13.37 -3.88 2.71
CA CYS A 12 13.44 -2.43 2.45
C CYS A 12 13.61 -2.27 0.94
N LEU A 13 12.49 -2.13 0.22
CA LEU A 13 12.47 -2.05 -1.23
C LEU A 13 12.80 -0.62 -1.67
N ALA A 14 13.72 -0.49 -2.62
CA ALA A 14 14.03 0.79 -3.25
C ALA A 14 12.92 1.17 -4.25
N PRO A 15 12.69 2.47 -4.50
CA PRO A 15 11.75 2.91 -5.53
C PRO A 15 12.12 2.34 -6.89
N LEU A 16 11.11 1.94 -7.68
CA LEU A 16 11.30 1.37 -9.02
C LEU A 16 12.01 2.31 -10.00
N THR A 17 11.99 3.61 -9.74
CA THR A 17 12.58 4.66 -10.60
C THR A 17 13.94 5.13 -10.10
N SER A 18 14.55 4.47 -9.12
CA SER A 18 15.85 4.84 -8.56
C SER A 18 16.93 3.86 -9.01
N ASP A 19 17.87 4.33 -9.84
CA ASP A 19 18.97 3.50 -10.34
C ASP A 19 20.16 3.41 -9.35
N ASP A 20 20.28 4.39 -8.45
CA ASP A 20 21.43 4.52 -7.54
C ASP A 20 21.17 3.97 -6.11
N VAL A 21 19.99 3.38 -5.87
CA VAL A 21 19.58 2.92 -4.53
C VAL A 21 19.26 1.43 -4.55
N SER A 22 20.00 0.66 -3.76
CA SER A 22 19.80 -0.78 -3.62
C SER A 22 18.71 -1.11 -2.59
N SER A 23 17.89 -2.12 -2.90
CA SER A 23 17.00 -2.75 -1.92
C SER A 23 17.78 -3.60 -0.90
N LYS A 24 17.19 -3.85 0.28
CA LYS A 24 17.78 -4.70 1.32
C LYS A 24 16.82 -5.77 1.80
N LEU A 25 17.30 -7.01 1.85
CA LEU A 25 16.66 -8.14 2.52
C LEU A 25 17.52 -8.56 3.71
N THR A 26 16.94 -8.53 4.91
CA THR A 26 17.64 -8.90 6.15
C THR A 26 16.94 -10.08 6.79
N PHE A 27 17.70 -11.07 7.26
CA PHE A 27 17.18 -12.23 7.96
C PHE A 27 17.51 -12.15 9.46
N GLY A 28 16.55 -12.45 10.31
CA GLY A 28 16.73 -12.68 11.75
C GLY A 28 16.89 -11.45 12.63
N ALA A 29 16.89 -10.26 12.04
CA ALA A 29 16.95 -8.99 12.75
C ALA A 29 15.55 -8.45 13.05
N ASP A 30 15.44 -7.71 14.15
CA ASP A 30 14.25 -6.93 14.46
C ASP A 30 14.25 -5.62 13.67
N VAL A 31 13.05 -5.18 13.28
CA VAL A 31 12.84 -3.85 12.73
C VAL A 31 12.40 -2.94 13.89
N THR A 32 13.20 -1.92 14.19
CA THR A 32 12.95 -0.99 15.29
C THR A 32 12.85 0.44 14.79
N GLY A 33 11.90 1.22 15.32
CA GLY A 33 11.76 2.64 15.00
C GLY A 33 10.45 3.19 15.53
N SER A 34 10.37 4.51 15.71
CA SER A 34 9.16 5.16 16.26
C SER A 34 7.93 5.07 15.35
N LYS A 35 8.14 4.77 14.06
CA LYS A 35 7.07 4.61 13.05
C LYS A 35 6.76 3.13 12.72
N VAL A 36 7.40 2.19 13.41
CA VAL A 36 7.13 0.77 13.19
C VAL A 36 5.80 0.41 13.85
N VAL A 37 4.89 -0.16 13.06
CA VAL A 37 3.62 -0.72 13.51
C VAL A 37 3.64 -2.24 13.35
N SER A 38 2.70 -2.93 14.01
CA SER A 38 2.59 -4.39 13.92
C SER A 38 1.12 -4.78 13.79
N THR A 39 0.85 -5.64 12.82
CA THR A 39 -0.44 -6.30 12.63
C THR A 39 -0.20 -7.81 12.78
N PRO A 40 -1.14 -8.56 13.38
CA PRO A 40 -1.09 -10.01 13.30
C PRO A 40 -1.17 -10.45 11.83
N PHE A 41 -0.60 -11.63 11.56
CA PHE A 41 -0.69 -12.28 10.27
C PHE A 41 -0.82 -13.78 10.46
N GLU A 42 -1.41 -14.44 9.47
CA GLU A 42 -1.56 -15.88 9.43
C GLU A 42 -0.86 -16.48 8.22
N ILE A 43 -0.37 -17.71 8.38
CA ILE A 43 0.13 -18.52 7.29
C ILE A 43 -0.96 -19.55 7.00
N GLY A 44 -1.53 -19.52 5.80
CA GLY A 44 -2.59 -20.44 5.40
C GLY A 44 -2.12 -21.90 5.38
N GLU A 45 -3.05 -22.84 5.21
CA GLU A 45 -2.77 -24.29 5.17
C GLU A 45 -1.66 -24.67 4.17
N ARG A 46 -1.56 -23.89 3.08
CA ARG A 46 -0.43 -23.91 2.17
C ARG A 46 0.43 -22.68 2.46
N PRO A 47 1.68 -22.84 2.93
CA PRO A 47 2.51 -21.74 3.41
C PRO A 47 3.15 -20.98 2.24
N THR A 48 2.31 -20.38 1.40
CA THR A 48 2.71 -19.62 0.21
C THR A 48 2.62 -18.11 0.45
N PHE A 49 1.64 -17.67 1.25
CA PHE A 49 1.36 -16.26 1.47
C PHE A 49 1.26 -15.92 2.97
N TYR A 50 1.55 -14.66 3.28
CA TYR A 50 1.25 -14.05 4.57
C TYR A 50 -0.08 -13.33 4.45
N HIS A 51 -1.07 -13.78 5.23
CA HIS A 51 -2.42 -13.22 5.23
C HIS A 51 -2.54 -12.20 6.37
N LEU A 52 -3.10 -11.04 6.05
CA LEU A 52 -3.38 -9.94 6.97
C LEU A 52 -4.85 -9.59 6.88
N THR A 53 -5.43 -9.05 7.95
CA THR A 53 -6.79 -8.49 7.90
C THR A 53 -6.73 -6.99 7.65
N LEU A 54 -7.37 -6.54 6.57
CA LEU A 54 -7.55 -5.13 6.23
C LEU A 54 -8.98 -4.71 6.58
N ASP A 55 -9.11 -3.82 7.56
CA ASP A 55 -10.40 -3.36 8.07
C ASP A 55 -11.00 -2.29 7.14
N SER A 56 -10.19 -1.31 6.74
CA SER A 56 -10.62 -0.20 5.86
C SER A 56 -9.45 0.49 5.16
N ILE A 57 -9.78 1.30 4.15
CA ILE A 57 -8.85 2.22 3.50
C ILE A 57 -9.40 3.63 3.70
N SER A 58 -8.55 4.59 4.06
CA SER A 58 -8.92 5.99 4.20
C SER A 58 -8.14 6.88 3.26
N VAL A 59 -8.84 7.77 2.55
CA VAL A 59 -8.23 8.81 1.73
C VAL A 59 -8.32 10.12 2.48
N GLU A 60 -7.20 10.84 2.58
CA GLU A 60 -7.19 12.22 3.04
C GLU A 60 -8.13 13.06 2.17
N GLY A 61 -9.16 13.63 2.78
CA GLY A 61 -10.11 14.50 2.10
C GLY A 61 -9.83 15.97 2.40
N ARG A 62 -10.47 16.85 1.62
CA ARG A 62 -10.32 18.31 1.77
C ARG A 62 -10.84 18.82 3.11
N ASP A 63 -11.97 18.28 3.55
CA ASP A 63 -12.62 18.64 4.82
C ASP A 63 -12.53 17.53 5.86
N ASN A 64 -12.73 16.27 5.44
CA ASN A 64 -12.66 15.08 6.31
C ASN A 64 -12.15 13.87 5.51
N PRO A 65 -11.46 12.90 6.14
CA PRO A 65 -11.08 11.65 5.50
C PRO A 65 -12.30 10.85 5.02
N VAL A 66 -12.19 10.27 3.82
CA VAL A 66 -13.19 9.33 3.30
C VAL A 66 -12.78 7.91 3.69
N GLN A 67 -13.61 7.23 4.47
CA GLN A 67 -13.39 5.86 4.92
C GLN A 67 -14.10 4.87 3.97
N ILE A 68 -13.36 3.87 3.50
CA ILE A 68 -13.82 2.82 2.60
C ILE A 68 -13.73 1.50 3.38
N PRO A 69 -14.86 0.93 3.83
CA PRO A 69 -14.86 -0.36 4.52
C PRO A 69 -14.35 -1.47 3.60
N VAL A 70 -13.45 -2.30 4.12
CA VAL A 70 -12.91 -3.46 3.40
C VAL A 70 -13.33 -4.75 4.11
N GLY A 71 -12.90 -4.92 5.36
CA GLY A 71 -13.28 -6.06 6.22
C GLY A 71 -12.96 -7.42 5.60
N MET A 72 -11.74 -7.60 5.11
CA MET A 72 -11.33 -8.86 4.47
C MET A 72 -9.86 -9.20 4.67
N ASP A 73 -9.51 -10.47 4.44
CA ASP A 73 -8.13 -10.90 4.43
C ASP A 73 -7.45 -10.59 3.09
N VAL A 74 -6.23 -10.08 3.17
CA VAL A 74 -5.36 -9.70 2.06
C VAL A 74 -4.01 -10.39 2.19
N ILE A 75 -3.25 -10.41 1.12
CA ILE A 75 -1.86 -10.90 1.13
C ILE A 75 -0.89 -9.74 0.95
N ILE A 76 0.31 -9.89 1.51
CA ILE A 76 1.46 -9.07 1.14
C ILE A 76 2.31 -9.83 0.12
N ASP A 77 2.53 -9.23 -1.04
CA ASP A 77 3.24 -9.86 -2.15
C ASP A 77 4.23 -8.89 -2.80
N SER A 78 5.51 -9.04 -2.45
CA SER A 78 6.60 -8.27 -3.08
C SER A 78 6.82 -8.65 -4.56
N GLY A 79 6.21 -9.73 -5.05
CA GLY A 79 6.25 -10.16 -6.45
C GLY A 79 5.23 -9.46 -7.35
N THR A 80 4.30 -8.69 -6.78
CA THR A 80 3.29 -7.94 -7.54
C THR A 80 3.57 -6.44 -7.46
N THR A 81 3.69 -5.78 -8.62
CA THR A 81 4.03 -4.35 -8.73
C THR A 81 2.95 -3.43 -8.17
N LEU A 82 1.67 -3.74 -8.43
CA LEU A 82 0.52 -2.89 -8.11
C LEU A 82 -0.31 -3.48 -6.98
N THR A 83 -0.90 -2.62 -6.14
CA THR A 83 -1.90 -3.08 -5.16
C THR A 83 -3.18 -3.46 -5.88
N MET A 84 -3.56 -4.74 -5.83
CA MET A 84 -4.77 -5.26 -6.45
C MET A 84 -5.92 -5.26 -5.44
N LEU A 85 -7.04 -4.66 -5.80
CA LEU A 85 -8.24 -4.56 -4.96
C LEU A 85 -9.45 -5.16 -5.67
N PRO A 86 -10.42 -5.76 -4.94
CA PRO A 86 -11.73 -6.08 -5.50
C PRO A 86 -12.36 -4.86 -6.17
N SER A 87 -13.05 -5.06 -7.30
CA SER A 87 -13.51 -3.96 -8.15
C SER A 87 -14.41 -2.95 -7.43
N ASN A 88 -15.21 -3.37 -6.46
CA ASN A 88 -16.04 -2.48 -5.66
C ASN A 88 -15.18 -1.55 -4.78
N ILE A 89 -14.21 -2.10 -4.04
CA ILE A 89 -13.30 -1.34 -3.19
C ILE A 89 -12.44 -0.40 -4.03
N TYR A 90 -11.95 -0.88 -5.18
CA TYR A 90 -11.20 -0.06 -6.12
C TYR A 90 -12.00 1.14 -6.62
N ASN A 91 -13.26 0.92 -7.01
CA ASN A 91 -14.12 1.99 -7.54
C ASN A 91 -14.41 3.06 -6.47
N ASP A 92 -14.63 2.65 -5.21
CA ASP A 92 -14.83 3.58 -4.10
C ASP A 92 -13.56 4.39 -3.80
N LEU A 93 -12.39 3.73 -3.79
CA LEU A 93 -11.08 4.37 -3.65
C LEU A 93 -10.81 5.36 -4.77
N ARG A 94 -11.08 4.96 -6.00
CA ARG A 94 -10.94 5.81 -7.19
C ARG A 94 -11.81 7.06 -7.10
N ALA A 95 -13.07 6.92 -6.68
CA ALA A 95 -13.98 8.05 -6.50
C ALA A 95 -13.49 9.00 -5.37
N ALA A 96 -13.02 8.46 -4.26
CA ALA A 96 -12.46 9.24 -3.17
C ALA A 96 -11.21 10.02 -3.60
N LEU A 97 -10.30 9.39 -4.35
CA LEU A 97 -9.11 10.03 -4.91
C LEU A 97 -9.45 11.15 -5.90
N VAL A 98 -10.41 10.93 -6.80
CA VAL A 98 -10.88 11.97 -7.74
C VAL A 98 -11.36 13.20 -6.98
N ASN A 99 -12.15 13.01 -5.93
CA ASN A 99 -12.66 14.12 -5.13
C ASN A 99 -11.55 14.84 -4.33
N ALA A 100 -10.63 14.08 -3.73
CA ALA A 100 -9.53 14.62 -2.93
C ALA A 100 -8.56 15.44 -3.79
N ILE A 101 -8.08 14.85 -4.90
CA ILE A 101 -7.16 15.47 -5.85
C ILE A 101 -7.82 16.68 -6.53
N GLY A 102 -9.02 16.47 -7.09
CA GLY A 102 -9.81 17.48 -7.80
C GLY A 102 -9.06 18.25 -8.89
N LEU A 103 -8.13 17.58 -9.56
CA LEU A 103 -7.57 17.96 -10.85
C LEU A 103 -8.40 17.32 -11.96
N ASN A 104 -8.28 17.85 -13.18
CA ASN A 104 -8.91 17.24 -14.35
C ASN A 104 -8.23 15.90 -14.68
N THR A 105 -9.05 14.86 -14.80
CA THR A 105 -8.59 13.57 -15.30
C THR A 105 -8.35 13.64 -16.80
N ILE A 106 -7.32 12.95 -17.28
CA ILE A 106 -6.99 12.80 -18.70
C ILE A 106 -7.12 11.33 -19.12
N PRO A 107 -7.31 11.04 -20.42
CA PRO A 107 -7.17 9.67 -20.93
C PRO A 107 -5.81 9.09 -20.53
N SER A 108 -5.79 7.82 -20.15
CA SER A 108 -4.53 7.19 -19.76
C SER A 108 -3.56 7.13 -20.93
N PRO A 109 -2.32 7.62 -20.76
CA PRO A 109 -1.27 7.46 -21.75
C PRO A 109 -0.63 6.06 -21.70
N ILE A 110 -0.93 5.25 -20.68
CA ILE A 110 -0.34 3.94 -20.44
C ILE A 110 -1.44 2.89 -20.30
N GLU A 111 -1.38 1.84 -21.11
CA GLU A 111 -2.35 0.74 -21.04
C GLU A 111 -2.36 0.08 -19.65
N GLY A 112 -3.56 -0.20 -19.13
CA GLY A 112 -3.75 -0.81 -17.80
C GLY A 112 -3.95 0.19 -16.66
N TYR A 113 -3.73 1.49 -16.86
CA TYR A 113 -4.07 2.54 -15.90
C TYR A 113 -5.36 3.26 -16.34
N ASP A 114 -6.22 3.64 -15.38
CA ASP A 114 -7.55 4.20 -15.65
C ASP A 114 -7.86 5.51 -14.88
N LEU A 115 -6.88 6.00 -14.10
CA LEU A 115 -6.94 7.26 -13.38
C LEU A 115 -5.63 8.05 -13.57
N CYS A 116 -5.64 8.99 -14.51
CA CYS A 116 -4.50 9.84 -14.82
C CYS A 116 -4.91 11.31 -14.72
N TYR A 117 -3.98 12.17 -14.30
CA TYR A 117 -4.19 13.61 -14.15
C TYR A 117 -3.13 14.37 -14.94
N ASN A 118 -3.50 15.54 -15.47
CA ASN A 118 -2.52 16.50 -15.95
C ASN A 118 -2.05 17.36 -14.77
N THR A 119 -0.77 17.22 -14.41
CA THR A 119 -0.15 17.96 -13.30
C THR A 119 0.66 19.17 -13.77
N GLU A 120 0.81 19.41 -15.08
CA GLU A 120 1.66 20.48 -15.63
C GLU A 120 1.25 21.88 -15.16
N SER A 121 -0.05 22.11 -15.00
CA SER A 121 -0.62 23.38 -14.52
C SER A 121 -0.69 23.50 -12.99
N SER A 122 -0.40 22.42 -12.26
CA SER A 122 -0.58 22.35 -10.80
C SER A 122 0.67 22.68 -9.99
N GLY A 123 1.80 22.94 -10.64
CA GLY A 123 3.08 23.15 -9.95
C GLY A 123 3.56 21.87 -9.27
N GLN A 124 3.93 21.95 -7.99
CA GLN A 124 4.33 20.77 -7.21
C GLN A 124 3.08 20.04 -6.70
N PHE A 125 2.60 19.07 -7.49
CA PHE A 125 1.48 18.21 -7.09
C PHE A 125 1.85 17.38 -5.85
N SER A 126 1.02 17.44 -4.83
CA SER A 126 1.08 16.55 -3.66
C SER A 126 -0.18 15.68 -3.67
N PRO A 127 -0.06 14.36 -3.83
CA PRO A 127 -1.21 13.47 -3.71
C PRO A 127 -1.73 13.48 -2.26
N PRO A 128 -3.03 13.21 -2.04
CA PRO A 128 -3.57 12.98 -0.70
C PRO A 128 -2.96 11.71 -0.12
N ASN A 129 -2.76 11.68 1.21
CA ASN A 129 -2.36 10.45 1.89
C ASN A 129 -3.45 9.38 1.74
N VAL A 130 -3.04 8.13 1.55
CA VAL A 130 -3.94 6.97 1.60
C VAL A 130 -3.48 6.04 2.71
N ALA A 131 -4.29 5.88 3.75
CA ALA A 131 -3.97 5.01 4.87
C ALA A 131 -4.74 3.69 4.78
N PHE A 132 -4.00 2.59 4.91
CA PHE A 132 -4.53 1.23 5.02
C PHE A 132 -4.63 0.87 6.50
N GLN A 133 -5.84 0.61 6.95
CA GLN A 133 -6.15 0.28 8.35
C GLN A 133 -6.18 -1.23 8.48
N PHE A 134 -5.04 -1.81 8.82
CA PHE A 134 -4.94 -3.22 9.20
C PHE A 134 -5.37 -3.41 10.64
N GLN A 135 -5.64 -4.65 11.03
CA GLN A 135 -6.00 -4.98 12.41
C GLN A 135 -4.92 -4.50 13.40
N GLY A 136 -5.23 -3.41 14.12
CA GLY A 136 -4.33 -2.81 15.12
C GLY A 136 -3.16 -1.99 14.55
N ALA A 137 -3.11 -1.73 13.24
CA ALA A 137 -2.04 -0.97 12.61
C ALA A 137 -2.53 -0.08 11.47
N GLU A 138 -2.09 1.17 11.46
CA GLU A 138 -2.28 2.09 10.34
C GLU A 138 -0.99 2.16 9.52
N VAL A 139 -1.10 2.02 8.20
CA VAL A 139 0.02 2.21 7.26
C VAL A 139 -0.39 3.24 6.22
N VAL A 140 0.27 4.40 6.23
CA VAL A 140 0.10 5.44 5.20
C VAL A 140 0.99 5.13 4.01
N LEU A 141 0.39 5.04 2.83
CA LEU A 141 1.05 4.86 1.53
C LEU A 141 1.13 6.18 0.75
#